data_AF-A0A3F3A0F4-F1
#
_entry.id   AF-A0A3F3A0F4-F1
#
_cell.length_a   1.000
_cell.length_b   1.000
_cell.length_c   1.000
_cell.angle_alpha   90.00
_cell.angle_beta   90.00
_cell.angle_gamma   90.00
#
_symmetry.space_group_name_H-M   'P 1'
#
loop_
_entity.id
_entity.type
_entity.pdbx_description
1 polymer ?
#
loop_
_entity_poly.entity_id
_entity_poly.type
_entity_poly.pdbx_seq_one_letter_code
_entity_poly.pdbx_strand_id
1 'polypeptide(L)'
;MNPSSFQTTIENQFDYICKRAMDDERKDYIKILSRQSKREIFFSDMGDYLVNQFSVVDSYSTDHQIFTWNGFTVGVENDLLSEELRSLPDKKREIILLYYFMDINDTEIPELLKLNRFTVYRYRISGMKTTYPMIPSSDIVAACRYAPRFPNREVCLSIKAYCHTVYFDRLTSRYSLKIE
;
A
#
# COMPACT_ATOMS: atom_id res chain seq x y z
N MET A 1 45.84 -33.56 -50.60
CA MET A 1 45.71 -35.01 -50.30
C MET A 1 44.23 -35.28 -50.15
N ASN A 2 43.66 -36.19 -50.94
CA ASN A 2 42.28 -36.62 -50.70
C ASN A 2 42.28 -37.47 -49.42
N PRO A 3 41.37 -37.22 -48.47
CA PRO A 3 41.27 -38.03 -47.27
C PRO A 3 40.99 -39.48 -47.67
N SER A 4 41.59 -40.41 -46.93
CA SER A 4 41.28 -41.83 -47.07
C SER A 4 39.77 -42.06 -46.80
N SER A 5 39.17 -43.08 -47.42
CA SER A 5 37.75 -43.41 -47.21
C SER A 5 37.41 -43.62 -45.73
N PHE A 6 38.38 -44.09 -44.94
CA PHE A 6 38.26 -44.27 -43.49
C PHE A 6 38.19 -42.94 -42.75
N GLN A 7 39.08 -42.00 -43.09
CA GLN A 7 39.13 -40.68 -42.46
C GLN A 7 37.84 -39.88 -42.74
N THR A 8 37.37 -39.93 -43.99
CA THR A 8 36.11 -39.30 -44.40
C THR A 8 34.91 -39.86 -43.62
N THR A 9 34.93 -41.16 -43.31
CA THR A 9 33.86 -41.80 -42.52
C THR A 9 33.84 -41.29 -41.08
N ILE A 10 35.02 -41.13 -40.45
CA ILE A 10 35.13 -40.60 -39.09
C ILE A 10 34.63 -39.16 -39.03
N GLU A 11 35.06 -38.32 -39.98
CA GLU A 11 34.63 -36.91 -40.06
C GLU A 11 33.11 -36.79 -40.20
N ASN A 12 32.50 -37.61 -41.06
CA ASN A 12 31.04 -37.63 -41.25
C ASN A 12 30.28 -38.10 -40.00
N GLN A 13 30.82 -39.08 -39.27
CA GLN A 13 30.21 -39.56 -38.01
C GLN A 13 30.24 -38.47 -36.94
N PHE A 14 31.36 -37.76 -36.81
CA PHE A 14 31.49 -36.64 -35.89
C PHE A 14 30.53 -35.50 -36.25
N ASP A 15 30.48 -35.09 -37.52
CA ASP A 15 29.57 -34.07 -38.02
C ASP A 15 28.10 -34.43 -37.76
N TYR A 16 27.72 -35.69 -37.99
CA TYR A 16 26.37 -36.18 -37.66
C TYR A 16 26.04 -36.03 -36.18
N ILE A 17 26.96 -36.38 -35.28
CA ILE A 17 26.76 -36.25 -33.82
C ILE A 17 26.59 -34.77 -33.45
N CYS A 18 27.42 -33.87 -33.98
CA CYS A 18 27.31 -32.43 -33.72
C CYS A 18 25.97 -31.87 -34.20
N LYS A 19 25.55 -32.21 -35.42
CA LYS A 19 24.25 -31.79 -35.97
C LYS A 19 23.09 -32.31 -35.13
N ARG A 20 23.14 -33.57 -34.72
CA ARG A 20 22.11 -34.18 -33.87
C ARG A 20 22.03 -33.50 -32.50
N ALA A 21 23.17 -33.20 -31.88
CA ALA A 21 23.21 -32.50 -30.60
C ALA A 21 22.55 -31.11 -30.71
N MET A 22 22.89 -30.34 -31.77
CA MET A 22 22.26 -29.03 -32.01
C MET A 22 20.75 -29.13 -32.24
N ASP A 23 20.30 -30.16 -32.97
CA ASP A 23 18.88 -30.39 -33.21
C ASP A 23 18.11 -30.78 -31.94
N ASP A 24 18.72 -31.58 -31.08
CA ASP A 24 18.10 -32.01 -29.84
C ASP A 24 18.02 -30.85 -28.83
N GLU A 25 19.06 -30.01 -28.70
CA GLU A 25 19.03 -28.78 -27.90
C GLU A 25 17.95 -27.81 -28.39
N ARG A 26 17.81 -27.64 -29.70
CA ARG A 26 16.75 -26.81 -30.30
C ARG A 26 15.36 -27.31 -29.92
N LYS A 27 15.13 -28.63 -29.99
CA LYS A 27 13.84 -29.23 -29.60
C LYS A 27 13.56 -29.02 -28.13
N ASP A 28 14.57 -29.17 -27.27
CA ASP A 28 14.41 -28.99 -25.83
C ASP A 28 14.14 -27.52 -25.47
N TYR A 29 14.80 -26.57 -26.14
CA TYR A 29 14.49 -25.15 -26.02
C TYR A 29 13.03 -24.85 -26.39
N ILE A 30 12.54 -25.36 -27.53
CA ILE A 30 11.15 -25.17 -27.95
C ILE A 30 10.16 -25.79 -26.94
N LYS A 31 10.48 -26.96 -26.37
CA LYS A 31 9.66 -27.56 -25.30
C LYS A 31 9.59 -26.68 -24.06
N ILE A 32 10.69 -26.05 -23.66
CA ILE A 32 10.73 -25.13 -22.52
C ILE A 32 9.83 -23.93 -22.79
N LEU A 33 9.97 -23.29 -23.95
CA LEU A 33 9.13 -22.15 -24.34
C LEU A 33 7.63 -22.52 -24.34
N SER A 34 7.27 -23.68 -24.88
CA SER A 34 5.88 -24.15 -24.88
C SER A 34 5.33 -24.42 -23.47
N ARG A 35 6.17 -24.82 -22.52
CA ARG A 35 5.77 -25.00 -21.11
C ARG A 35 5.61 -23.66 -20.38
N GLN A 36 6.43 -22.66 -20.72
CA GLN A 36 6.31 -21.31 -20.19
C GLN A 36 5.05 -20.63 -20.72
N SER A 37 4.80 -20.67 -22.02
CA SER A 37 3.65 -20.01 -22.66
C SER A 37 2.28 -20.56 -22.22
N LYS A 38 2.22 -21.77 -21.64
CA LYS A 38 1.00 -22.34 -21.06
C LYS A 38 0.69 -21.82 -19.65
N ARG A 39 1.69 -21.24 -18.97
CA ARG A 39 1.61 -20.81 -17.57
C ARG A 39 1.76 -19.29 -17.41
N GLU A 40 2.42 -18.65 -18.36
CA GLU A 40 2.75 -17.23 -18.33
C GLU A 40 1.98 -16.48 -19.42
N ILE A 41 1.55 -15.27 -19.09
CA ILE A 41 1.00 -14.29 -20.02
C ILE A 41 1.87 -13.04 -19.98
N PHE A 42 2.09 -12.41 -21.13
CA PHE A 42 2.85 -11.16 -21.17
C PHE A 42 2.08 -10.06 -20.46
N PHE A 43 2.79 -9.14 -19.81
CA PHE A 43 2.17 -7.96 -19.20
C PHE A 43 1.44 -7.08 -20.23
N SER A 44 1.91 -7.04 -21.48
CA SER A 44 1.23 -6.33 -22.57
C SER A 44 -0.11 -6.93 -22.95
N ASP A 45 -0.27 -8.23 -22.74
CA ASP A 45 -1.45 -9.00 -23.11
C ASP A 45 -2.39 -9.18 -21.90
N MET A 46 -1.95 -8.76 -20.71
CA MET A 46 -2.72 -8.75 -19.49
C MET A 46 -3.63 -7.52 -19.47
N GLY A 47 -4.92 -7.70 -19.18
CA GLY A 47 -5.86 -6.58 -19.09
C GLY A 47 -5.56 -5.66 -17.91
N ASP A 48 -5.77 -4.35 -18.10
CA ASP A 48 -5.52 -3.29 -17.10
C ASP A 48 -6.14 -3.61 -15.74
N TYR A 49 -7.30 -4.26 -15.71
CA TYR A 49 -7.95 -4.68 -14.47
C TYR A 49 -7.06 -5.60 -13.60
N LEU A 50 -6.38 -6.58 -14.20
CA LEU A 50 -5.49 -7.48 -13.48
C LEU A 50 -4.19 -6.77 -13.09
N VAL A 51 -3.65 -5.94 -13.97
CA VAL A 51 -2.45 -5.14 -13.68
C VAL A 51 -2.69 -4.22 -12.47
N ASN A 52 -3.85 -3.58 -12.42
CA ASN A 52 -4.26 -2.72 -11.31
C ASN A 52 -4.52 -3.47 -9.99
N GLN A 53 -4.78 -4.78 -10.03
CA GLN A 53 -4.85 -5.58 -8.79
C GLN A 53 -3.47 -5.79 -8.17
N PHE A 54 -2.42 -5.87 -8.99
CA PHE A 54 -1.04 -6.03 -8.54
C PHE A 54 -0.32 -4.69 -8.35
N SER A 55 -0.89 -3.59 -8.86
CA SER A 55 -0.30 -2.27 -8.70
C SER A 55 -0.29 -1.87 -7.22
N VAL A 56 0.90 -1.60 -6.70
CA VAL A 56 1.07 -0.92 -5.42
C VAL A 56 1.48 0.50 -5.76
N VAL A 57 0.70 1.47 -5.27
CA VAL A 57 1.07 2.89 -5.36
C VAL A 57 1.95 3.21 -4.16
N ASP A 58 3.16 3.69 -4.42
CA ASP A 58 4.03 4.20 -3.37
C ASP A 58 3.43 5.46 -2.76
N SER A 59 3.35 5.50 -1.43
CA SER A 59 2.89 6.66 -0.67
C SER A 59 4.09 7.32 -0.02
N TYR A 60 4.45 8.53 -0.46
CA TYR A 60 5.55 9.29 0.12
C TYR A 60 5.05 10.33 1.11
N SER A 61 5.86 10.61 2.14
CA SER A 61 5.54 11.65 3.13
C SER A 61 5.47 13.06 2.54
N THR A 62 6.13 13.30 1.40
CA THR A 62 6.10 14.58 0.67
C THR A 62 4.73 14.86 0.06
N ASP A 63 3.95 13.81 -0.21
CA ASP A 63 2.62 13.91 -0.82
C ASP A 63 1.55 14.30 0.21
N HIS A 64 1.95 14.55 1.47
CA HIS A 64 1.04 14.79 2.57
C HIS A 64 1.38 16.07 3.32
N GLN A 65 0.34 16.80 3.69
CA GLN A 65 0.41 17.92 4.61
C GLN A 65 0.29 17.37 6.03
N ILE A 66 1.32 17.61 6.86
CA ILE A 66 1.43 17.02 8.19
C ILE A 66 0.86 17.97 9.25
N PHE A 67 -0.07 17.46 10.06
CA PHE A 67 -0.58 18.09 11.26
C PHE A 67 -0.05 17.39 12.50
N THR A 68 0.41 18.15 13.48
CA THR A 68 0.94 17.60 14.73
C THR A 68 0.04 17.92 15.90
N TRP A 69 -0.32 16.90 16.69
CA TRP A 69 -1.01 17.08 17.96
C TRP A 69 -0.33 16.24 19.04
N ASN A 70 0.19 16.89 20.08
CA ASN A 70 0.79 16.23 21.25
C ASN A 70 1.81 15.11 20.89
N GLY A 71 2.63 15.34 19.85
CA GLY A 71 3.62 14.39 19.34
C GLY A 71 3.09 13.35 18.34
N PHE A 72 1.78 13.29 18.10
CA PHE A 72 1.18 12.53 17.02
C PHE A 72 1.20 13.34 15.71
N THR A 73 1.43 12.65 14.60
CA THR A 73 1.42 13.24 13.25
C THR A 73 0.27 12.66 12.44
N VAL A 74 -0.55 13.51 11.83
CA VAL A 74 -1.61 13.13 10.89
C VAL A 74 -1.22 13.69 9.52
N GLY A 75 -1.09 12.83 8.52
CA GLY A 75 -0.87 13.23 7.13
C GLY A 75 -2.19 13.39 6.41
N VAL A 76 -2.36 14.49 5.69
CA VAL A 76 -3.52 14.73 4.81
C VAL A 76 -3.00 14.87 3.39
N GLU A 77 -3.42 13.97 2.51
CA GLU A 77 -3.00 13.96 1.09
C GLU A 77 -3.67 15.07 0.29
N ASN A 78 -4.96 15.34 0.57
CA ASN A 78 -5.71 16.35 -0.15
C ASN A 78 -5.31 17.77 0.28
N ASP A 79 -4.64 18.50 -0.60
CA ASP A 79 -4.18 19.87 -0.35
C ASP A 79 -5.32 20.84 0.00
N LEU A 80 -6.47 20.74 -0.67
CA LEU A 80 -7.63 21.61 -0.39
C LEU A 80 -8.18 21.37 1.01
N LEU A 81 -8.28 20.09 1.41
CA LEU A 81 -8.70 19.72 2.76
C LEU A 81 -7.68 20.22 3.80
N SER A 82 -6.39 20.11 3.49
CA SER A 82 -5.33 20.57 4.39
C SER A 82 -5.41 22.09 4.63
N GLU A 83 -5.70 22.86 3.59
CA GLU A 83 -5.76 24.32 3.70
C GLU A 83 -6.98 24.76 4.50
N GLU A 84 -8.12 24.07 4.30
CA GLU A 84 -9.32 24.30 5.10
C GLU A 84 -9.08 23.92 6.57
N LEU A 85 -8.39 22.82 6.85
CA LEU A 85 -8.03 22.46 8.22
C LEU A 85 -7.11 23.52 8.85
N ARG A 86 -6.19 24.13 8.10
CA ARG A 86 -5.34 25.23 8.56
C ARG A 86 -6.12 26.51 8.86
N SER A 87 -7.19 26.78 8.11
CA SER A 87 -8.06 27.95 8.32
C SER A 87 -8.80 27.89 9.67
N LEU A 88 -9.02 26.69 10.20
CA LEU A 88 -9.75 26.49 11.44
C LEU A 88 -8.94 26.91 12.68
N PRO A 89 -9.62 27.46 13.71
CA PRO A 89 -9.00 27.67 15.02
C PRO A 89 -8.41 26.38 15.58
N ASP A 90 -7.25 26.47 16.24
CA ASP A 90 -6.47 25.33 16.73
C ASP A 90 -7.32 24.30 17.47
N LYS A 91 -8.16 24.73 18.42
CA LYS A 91 -9.00 23.83 19.20
C LYS A 91 -10.04 23.09 18.38
N LYS A 92 -10.57 23.69 17.31
CA LYS A 92 -11.51 23.02 16.41
C LYS A 92 -10.78 22.01 15.54
N ARG A 93 -9.63 22.40 14.99
CA ARG A 93 -8.77 21.51 14.21
C ARG A 93 -8.35 20.29 15.03
N GLU A 94 -7.92 20.47 16.27
CA GLU A 94 -7.56 19.36 17.19
C GLU A 94 -8.72 18.37 17.34
N ILE A 95 -9.93 18.86 17.63
CA ILE A 95 -11.12 17.99 17.80
C ILE A 95 -11.45 17.22 16.51
N ILE A 96 -11.36 17.88 15.35
CA ILE A 96 -11.63 17.24 14.05
C ILE A 96 -10.57 16.16 13.75
N LEU A 97 -9.29 16.47 13.96
CA LEU A 97 -8.21 15.51 13.76
C LEU A 97 -8.38 14.29 14.68
N LEU A 98 -8.68 14.52 15.97
CA LEU A 98 -8.87 13.43 16.92
C LEU A 98 -10.08 12.55 16.55
N TYR A 99 -11.21 13.17 16.18
CA TYR A 99 -12.44 12.43 15.90
C TYR A 99 -12.42 11.70 14.56
N TYR A 100 -12.00 12.36 13.47
CA TYR A 100 -12.09 11.79 12.11
C TYR A 100 -10.83 11.06 11.66
N PHE A 101 -9.65 11.45 12.15
CA PHE A 101 -8.38 10.88 11.67
C PHE A 101 -7.73 9.95 12.68
N MET A 102 -8.08 10.05 13.96
CA MET A 102 -7.56 9.19 15.04
C MET A 102 -8.64 8.32 15.70
N ASP A 103 -9.88 8.34 15.17
CA ASP A 103 -11.03 7.57 15.65
C ASP A 103 -11.31 7.70 17.17
N ILE A 104 -10.91 8.82 17.78
CA ILE A 104 -11.18 9.08 19.19
C ILE A 104 -12.63 9.53 19.36
N ASN A 105 -13.36 8.88 20.26
CA ASN A 105 -14.78 9.13 20.43
C ASN A 105 -15.07 10.45 21.20
N ASP A 106 -16.32 10.91 21.11
CA ASP A 106 -16.79 12.12 21.81
C ASP A 106 -16.79 12.00 23.33
N THR A 107 -16.59 10.79 23.88
CA THR A 107 -16.49 10.58 25.32
C THR A 107 -15.07 10.78 25.85
N GLU A 108 -14.06 10.46 25.03
CA GLU A 108 -12.63 10.52 25.36
C GLU A 108 -12.00 11.86 25.00
N ILE A 109 -12.39 12.49 23.87
CA ILE A 109 -11.89 13.83 23.47
C ILE A 109 -12.02 14.89 24.58
N PRO A 110 -13.18 15.02 25.28
CA PRO A 110 -13.33 16.00 26.35
C PRO A 110 -12.35 15.77 27.51
N GLU A 111 -12.06 14.51 27.84
CA GLU A 111 -11.11 14.15 28.89
C GLU A 111 -9.67 14.49 28.47
N LEU A 112 -9.31 14.19 27.22
CA LEU A 112 -8.00 14.49 26.64
C LEU A 112 -7.72 16.01 26.55
N LEU A 113 -8.71 16.78 26.11
CA LEU A 113 -8.56 18.23 25.91
C LEU A 113 -8.95 19.06 27.14
N LYS A 114 -9.41 18.42 28.22
CA LYS A 114 -9.98 19.08 29.41
C LYS A 114 -11.09 20.07 29.06
N LEU A 115 -12.00 19.65 28.17
CA LEU A 115 -13.15 20.42 27.70
C LEU A 115 -14.46 19.79 28.15
N ASN A 116 -15.54 20.56 28.09
CA ASN A 116 -16.89 20.02 28.24
C ASN A 116 -17.30 19.26 26.96
N ARG A 117 -17.97 18.11 27.11
CA ARG A 117 -18.62 17.35 26.02
C ARG A 117 -19.42 18.23 25.08
N PHE A 118 -20.18 19.19 25.60
CA PHE A 118 -20.98 20.09 24.77
C PHE A 118 -20.10 21.00 23.89
N THR A 119 -18.98 21.49 24.41
CA THR A 119 -18.01 22.29 23.64
C THR A 119 -17.40 21.46 22.53
N VAL A 120 -17.03 20.20 22.81
CA VAL A 120 -16.49 19.27 21.81
C VAL A 120 -17.50 19.04 20.69
N TYR A 121 -18.75 18.72 21.03
CA TYR A 121 -19.83 18.55 20.06
C TYR A 121 -20.02 19.80 19.18
N ARG A 122 -20.12 20.98 19.79
CA ARG A 122 -20.30 22.25 19.07
C ARG A 122 -19.14 22.55 18.14
N TYR A 123 -17.91 22.34 18.59
CA TYR A 123 -16.71 22.58 17.79
C TYR A 123 -16.61 21.61 16.62
N ARG A 124 -16.89 20.32 16.85
CA ARG A 124 -16.96 19.32 15.78
C ARG A 124 -17.98 19.68 14.72
N ILE A 125 -19.24 19.95 15.10
CA ILE A 125 -20.29 20.31 14.14
C ILE A 125 -19.96 21.62 13.40
N SER A 126 -19.44 22.62 14.11
CA SER A 126 -19.11 23.90 13.49
C SER A 126 -17.91 23.82 12.53
N GLY A 127 -16.91 23.02 12.87
CA GLY A 127 -15.74 22.82 12.02
C GLY A 127 -16.07 21.92 10.84
N MET A 128 -16.89 20.88 11.06
CA MET A 128 -17.46 20.07 9.99
C MET A 128 -18.25 20.88 9.00
N LYS A 129 -19.05 21.87 9.40
CA LYS A 129 -19.83 22.66 8.44
C LYS A 129 -18.93 23.36 7.40
N THR A 130 -17.72 23.73 7.79
CA THR A 130 -16.73 24.34 6.91
C THR A 130 -16.00 23.30 6.07
N THR A 131 -15.69 22.11 6.63
CA THR A 131 -14.92 21.06 5.96
C THR A 131 -15.75 19.99 5.23
N TYR A 132 -17.07 19.95 5.44
CA TYR A 132 -17.99 18.92 4.94
C TYR A 132 -17.93 18.65 3.43
N PRO A 133 -17.74 19.66 2.54
CA PRO A 133 -17.70 19.37 1.10
C PRO A 133 -16.41 18.66 0.65
N MET A 134 -15.42 18.49 1.53
CA MET A 134 -14.05 18.08 1.16
C MET A 134 -13.56 16.79 1.83
N ILE A 135 -14.35 16.12 2.68
CA ILE A 135 -13.95 14.87 3.34
C ILE A 135 -14.70 13.69 2.69
N PRO A 136 -14.23 13.12 1.57
CA PRO A 136 -14.61 11.78 1.20
C PRO A 136 -13.87 10.78 2.11
N SER A 137 -14.52 9.68 2.48
CA SER A 137 -13.98 8.65 3.37
C SER A 137 -12.68 7.99 2.87
N SER A 138 -12.28 8.25 1.63
CA SER A 138 -11.05 7.80 0.97
C SER A 138 -9.81 8.61 1.34
N ASP A 139 -9.94 9.88 1.71
CA ASP A 139 -8.81 10.82 1.82
C ASP A 139 -8.14 10.78 3.22
N ILE A 140 -8.66 9.94 4.12
CA ILE A 140 -8.13 9.73 5.46
C ILE A 140 -6.99 8.70 5.37
N VAL A 141 -5.79 9.14 4.99
CA VAL A 141 -4.56 8.33 5.08
C VAL A 141 -3.92 8.56 6.45
N ALA A 142 -4.27 7.71 7.43
CA ALA A 142 -3.76 7.82 8.80
C ALA A 142 -2.29 7.40 8.91
N ALA A 143 -1.36 8.34 8.76
CA ALA A 143 0.08 8.09 8.88
C ALA A 143 0.55 7.89 10.35
N CYS A 144 0.36 6.70 10.92
CA CYS A 144 0.95 6.27 12.21
C CYS A 144 2.46 5.89 12.10
N ARG A 145 3.34 6.69 11.49
CA ARG A 145 4.80 6.34 11.42
C ARG A 145 5.69 6.97 12.49
N TYR A 146 5.24 7.98 13.23
CA TYR A 146 6.08 8.63 14.24
C TYR A 146 5.31 8.96 15.52
N ALA A 147 5.03 7.94 16.34
CA ALA A 147 4.65 8.16 17.73
C ALA A 147 5.92 8.13 18.62
N PRO A 148 6.38 9.25 19.20
CA PRO A 148 7.46 9.23 20.18
C PRO A 148 7.01 8.50 21.45
N ARG A 149 7.96 7.86 22.15
CA ARG A 149 7.77 7.12 23.42
C ARG A 149 6.95 7.96 24.42
N PHE A 150 5.71 7.56 24.71
CA PHE A 150 4.86 8.21 25.70
C PHE A 150 5.31 7.94 27.15
N PRO A 151 5.09 8.89 28.08
CA PRO A 151 5.33 8.71 29.51
C PRO A 151 4.21 7.94 30.26
N ASN A 152 3.00 7.81 29.69
CA ASN A 152 1.88 7.10 30.31
C ASN A 152 1.51 5.81 29.56
N ARG A 153 1.58 4.67 30.26
CA ARG A 153 1.40 3.31 29.69
C ARG A 153 -0.02 3.00 29.22
N GLU A 154 -1.04 3.59 29.83
CA GLU A 154 -2.45 3.24 29.56
C GLU A 154 -2.94 3.80 28.22
N VAL A 155 -2.65 5.06 27.91
CA VAL A 155 -2.97 5.70 26.62
C VAL A 155 -2.22 5.04 25.46
N CYS A 156 -1.05 4.45 25.75
CA CYS A 156 -0.21 3.76 24.77
C CYS A 156 -0.80 2.43 24.31
N LEU A 157 -1.58 1.74 25.16
CA LEU A 157 -2.16 0.42 24.87
C LEU A 157 -3.46 0.53 24.05
N SER A 158 -4.34 1.49 24.34
CA SER A 158 -5.57 1.69 23.59
C SER A 158 -5.30 2.17 22.15
N ILE A 159 -4.37 3.10 21.98
CA ILE A 159 -4.07 3.71 20.68
C ILE A 159 -3.17 2.81 19.81
N LYS A 160 -2.21 2.06 20.39
CA LYS A 160 -1.49 1.02 19.63
C LYS A 160 -2.43 -0.09 19.19
N ALA A 161 -3.37 -0.51 20.06
CA ALA A 161 -4.36 -1.51 19.67
C ALA A 161 -5.19 -1.00 18.48
N TYR A 162 -5.64 0.25 18.48
CA TYR A 162 -6.42 0.85 17.39
C TYR A 162 -5.60 0.98 16.08
N CYS A 163 -4.37 1.51 16.14
CA CYS A 163 -3.56 1.66 14.93
C CYS A 163 -3.06 0.31 14.39
N HIS A 164 -2.86 -0.72 15.22
CA HIS A 164 -2.56 -2.08 14.74
C HIS A 164 -3.81 -2.83 14.25
N THR A 165 -4.99 -2.68 14.87
CA THR A 165 -6.21 -3.38 14.39
C THR A 165 -6.77 -2.74 13.13
N VAL A 166 -6.85 -1.41 13.03
CA VAL A 166 -7.44 -0.75 11.85
C VAL A 166 -6.55 -0.86 10.60
N TYR A 167 -5.22 -0.77 10.74
CA TYR A 167 -4.32 -0.98 9.60
C TYR A 167 -4.15 -2.45 9.23
N PHE A 168 -4.11 -3.37 10.21
CA PHE A 168 -3.94 -4.79 9.91
C PHE A 168 -5.26 -5.39 9.39
N ASP A 169 -6.44 -4.99 9.89
CA ASP A 169 -7.72 -5.50 9.38
C ASP A 169 -8.08 -4.96 7.98
N ARG A 170 -7.69 -3.73 7.61
CA ARG A 170 -7.79 -3.29 6.19
C ARG A 170 -6.83 -4.06 5.28
N LEU A 171 -5.68 -4.50 5.79
CA LEU A 171 -4.70 -5.31 5.07
C LEU A 171 -4.99 -6.82 5.10
N THR A 172 -5.81 -7.35 6.02
CA THR A 172 -6.14 -8.79 6.08
C THR A 172 -7.56 -9.10 5.56
N SER A 173 -8.51 -8.17 5.66
CA SER A 173 -9.87 -8.37 5.13
C SER A 173 -9.91 -8.48 3.60
N ARG A 174 -8.92 -7.93 2.88
CA ARG A 174 -8.75 -8.16 1.42
C ARG A 174 -8.03 -9.46 1.05
N TYR A 175 -7.37 -10.15 2.00
CA TYR A 175 -6.55 -11.34 1.70
C TYR A 175 -7.10 -12.66 2.30
N SER A 176 -8.20 -12.64 3.06
CA SER A 176 -8.79 -13.86 3.66
C SER A 176 -10.00 -14.45 2.91
N LEU A 177 -10.28 -14.03 1.67
CA LEU A 177 -11.26 -14.69 0.79
C LEU A 177 -10.60 -15.18 -0.49
N LYS A 178 -9.80 -16.25 -0.36
CA LYS A 178 -9.51 -17.32 -1.36
C LYS A 178 -8.26 -18.09 -0.94
N ILE A 179 -8.41 -18.92 0.09
CA ILE A 179 -7.61 -20.15 0.20
C ILE A 179 -8.64 -21.25 0.54
N GLU A 180 -9.20 -21.84 -0.52
CA GLU A 180 -9.63 -23.24 -0.50
C GLU A 180 -8.40 -24.10 -0.83
#